data_AF-A0A0F3QH66-F1
#
_entry.id   AF-A0A0F3QH66-F1
#
_cell.length_a   1.000
_cell.length_b   1.000
_cell.length_c   1.000
_cell.angle_alpha   90.00
_cell.angle_beta   90.00
_cell.angle_gamma   90.00
#
_symmetry.space_group_name_H-M   'P 1'
#
loop_
_entity.id
_entity.type
_entity.pdbx_description
1 polymer ?
#
loop_
_entity_poly.entity_id
_entity_poly.type
_entity_poly.pdbx_seq_one_letter_code
_entity_poly.pdbx_strand_id
1 'polypeptide(L)' 'MGNLAHHWEQQGIEKERARIKKEKIILAKKMLVKNKPLDQIIDFTGLTKKEIEKLK' A
#
# COMPACT_ATOMS: atom_id res chain seq x y z
N MET A 1 -1.51 -32.42 10.96
CA MET A 1 -2.54 -31.50 10.44
C MET A 1 -2.28 -30.01 10.77
N GLY A 2 -1.31 -29.64 11.62
CA GLY A 2 -1.06 -28.22 11.95
C GLY A 2 -0.37 -27.38 10.85
N ASN A 3 0.37 -28.01 9.93
CA ASN A 3 1.21 -27.29 8.96
C ASN A 3 0.43 -26.61 7.82
N LEU A 4 -0.76 -27.14 7.47
CA LEU A 4 -1.60 -26.59 6.39
C LEU A 4 -2.43 -25.38 6.86
N ALA A 5 -2.95 -25.44 8.09
CA ALA A 5 -3.71 -24.33 8.68
C ALA A 5 -2.84 -23.08 8.85
N HIS A 6 -1.60 -23.25 9.34
CA HIS A 6 -0.64 -22.16 9.45
C HIS A 6 -0.27 -21.56 8.08
N HIS A 7 -0.15 -22.40 7.04
CA HIS A 7 0.13 -21.94 5.69
C HIS A 7 -1.03 -21.10 5.10
N TRP A 8 -2.28 -21.51 5.30
CA TRP A 8 -3.45 -20.74 4.85
C TRP A 8 -3.62 -19.43 5.62
N GLU A 9 -3.35 -19.43 6.92
CA GLU A 9 -3.35 -18.22 7.74
C GLU A 9 -2.28 -17.22 7.25
N GLN A 10 -1.06 -17.69 7.00
CA GLN A 10 0.00 -16.86 6.43
C GLN A 10 -0.34 -16.34 5.04
N GLN A 11 -0.93 -17.16 4.16
CA GLN A 11 -1.39 -16.72 2.84
C GLN A 11 -2.48 -15.65 2.93
N GLY A 12 -3.42 -15.79 3.86
CA GLY A 12 -4.47 -14.79 4.09
C GLY A 12 -3.90 -13.44 4.50
N ILE A 13 -2.98 -13.46 5.48
CA ILE A 13 -2.28 -12.27 5.97
C ILE A 13 -1.45 -11.62 4.85
N GLU A 14 -0.76 -12.40 4.02
CA GLU A 14 0.04 -11.88 2.91
C GLU A 14 -0.83 -11.24 1.83
N LYS A 15 -1.95 -11.87 1.46
CA LYS A 15 -2.92 -11.31 0.51
C LYS A 15 -3.49 -9.98 1.01
N GLU A 16 -3.83 -9.88 2.29
CA GLU A 16 -4.35 -8.64 2.87
C GLU A 16 -3.28 -7.54 2.87
N ARG A 17 -2.03 -7.84 3.24
CA ARG A 17 -0.92 -6.88 3.14
C ARG A 17 -0.70 -6.38 1.71
N ALA A 18 -0.76 -7.29 0.74
CA ALA A 18 -0.63 -6.94 -0.67
C ALA A 18 -1.78 -6.04 -1.14
N ARG A 19 -3.01 -6.29 -0.67
CA ARG A 19 -4.18 -5.46 -0.96
C ARG A 19 -4.03 -4.06 -0.38
N ILE A 20 -3.73 -3.94 0.91
CA ILE A 20 -3.51 -2.66 1.59
C ILE A 20 -2.41 -1.84 0.89
N LYS A 21 -1.30 -2.50 0.50
CA LYS A 21 -0.21 -1.82 -0.22
C LYS A 21 -0.68 -1.28 -1.58
N LYS A 22 -1.47 -2.05 -2.33
CA LYS A 22 -2.06 -1.59 -3.61
C LYS A 22 -3.00 -0.41 -3.40
N GLU A 23 -3.85 -0.44 -2.37
CA GLU A 23 -4.78 0.66 -2.08
C GLU A 23 -4.05 1.96 -1.74
N LYS A 24 -2.98 1.90 -0.93
CA LYS A 24 -2.13 3.06 -0.63
C LYS A 24 -1.52 3.66 -1.90
N ILE A 25 -1.02 2.82 -2.80
CA ILE A 25 -0.46 3.25 -4.09
C ILE A 25 -1.53 3.90 -4.98
N ILE A 26 -2.72 3.30 -5.07
CA ILE A 26 -3.83 3.86 -5.87
C ILE A 26 -4.28 5.21 -5.31
N LEU A 27 -4.37 5.33 -3.98
CA LEU A 27 -4.71 6.59 -3.31
C LEU A 27 -3.66 7.66 -3.60
N ALA A 28 -2.37 7.33 -3.44
CA ALA A 28 -1.28 8.25 -3.76
C ALA A 28 -1.33 8.74 -5.21
N LYS A 29 -1.56 7.83 -6.17
CA LYS A 29 -1.74 8.19 -7.60
C LYS A 29 -2.92 9.14 -7.80
N LYS A 30 -4.08 8.86 -7.20
CA LYS A 30 -5.25 9.76 -7.28
C LYS A 30 -4.96 11.15 -6.70
N MET A 31 -4.20 11.22 -5.61
CA MET A 31 -3.82 12.49 -4.98
C MET A 31 -2.80 13.27 -5.82
N LEU A 32 -1.83 12.56 -6.44
CA LEU A 32 -0.88 13.15 -7.40
C LEU A 32 -1.61 13.76 -8.60
N VAL A 33 -2.57 13.03 -9.20
CA VAL A 33 -3.39 13.55 -10.31
C VAL A 33 -4.18 14.79 -9.91
N LYS A 34 -4.61 14.88 -8.64
CA LYS A 34 -5.29 16.06 -8.08
C LYS A 34 -4.33 17.20 -7.69
N ASN A 35 -3.05 17.13 -8.03
CA ASN A 35 -2.01 18.09 -7.64
C ASN A 35 -1.97 18.37 -6.12
N LYS A 36 -2.24 17.34 -5.29
CA LYS A 36 -2.06 17.45 -3.84
C LYS A 36 -0.57 17.60 -3.50
N PRO A 37 -0.22 18.38 -2.46
CA PRO A 37 1.17 18.51 -2.04
C PRO A 37 1.71 17.17 -1.54
N LEU A 38 2.99 16.89 -1.84
CA LEU A 38 3.68 15.66 -1.46
C LEU A 38 3.57 15.36 0.04
N ASP A 39 3.70 16.36 0.89
CA ASP A 39 3.56 16.21 2.35
C ASP A 39 2.19 15.66 2.77
N GLN A 40 1.09 16.11 2.16
CA GLN A 40 -0.23 15.50 2.42
C GLN A 40 -0.30 14.05 1.93
N ILE A 41 0.29 13.74 0.78
CA ILE A 41 0.27 12.37 0.25
C ILE A 41 1.01 11.42 1.19
N ILE A 42 2.15 11.86 1.75
CA ILE A 42 2.91 11.11 2.75
C ILE A 42 2.08 10.88 4.01
N ASP A 43 1.42 11.92 4.52
CA ASP A 43 0.61 11.84 5.75
C ASP A 43 -0.56 10.85 5.61
N PHE A 44 -1.27 10.90 4.48
CA PHE A 44 -2.45 10.05 4.25
C PHE A 44 -2.11 8.60 3.85
N THR A 45 -1.01 8.38 3.13
CA THR A 45 -0.67 7.05 2.58
C THR A 45 0.41 6.34 3.38
N GLY A 46 1.20 7.08 4.15
CA GLY A 46 2.40 6.61 4.83
C GLY A 46 3.55 6.26 3.87
N LEU A 47 3.42 6.61 2.58
CA LEU A 47 4.47 6.36 1.59
C LEU A 47 5.55 7.41 1.71
N THR A 48 6.80 7.01 1.48
CA THR A 48 7.93 7.94 1.47
C THR A 48 7.97 8.78 0.18
N LYS A 49 8.65 9.95 0.21
CA LYS A 49 8.87 10.77 -1.00
C LYS A 49 9.44 9.94 -2.17
N LYS A 50 10.41 9.06 -1.89
CA LYS A 50 11.02 8.16 -2.89
C LYS A 50 10.01 7.19 -3.51
N GLU A 51 9.08 6.65 -2.71
CA GLU A 51 8.03 5.78 -3.23
C GLU A 51 7.04 6.55 -4.09
N ILE A 52 6.65 7.75 -3.66
CA ILE A 52 5.73 8.60 -4.41
C ILE A 52 6.36 9.07 -5.74
N GLU A 53 7.66 9.39 -5.77
CA GLU A 53 8.38 9.71 -7.00
C GLU A 53 8.37 8.55 -8.01
N LYS A 54 8.45 7.30 -7.53
CA LYS A 54 8.33 6.11 -8.40
C LYS A 54 6.90 5.87 -8.92
N LEU A 55 5.90 6.58 -8.39
CA LEU A 55 4.51 6.51 -8.85
C LEU A 55 4.18 7.57 -9.92
N LYS A 56 5.06 8.54 -10.11
CA LYS A 56 4.98 9.58 -11.14
C LYS A 56 5.35 8.99 -12.51
#